data_AF-A0A093H6W7-F1
#
_entry.id   AF-A0A093H6W7-F1
#
_cell.length_a   1.000
_cell.length_b   1.000
_cell.length_c   1.000
_cell.angle_alpha   90.00
_cell.angle_beta   90.00
_cell.angle_gamma   90.00
#
_symmetry.space_group_name_H-M   'P 1'
#
loop_
_entity.id
_entity.type
_entity.pdbx_description
1 polymer ?
#
loop_
_entity_poly.entity_id
_entity_poly.type
_entity_poly.pdbx_seq_one_letter_code
_entity_poly.pdbx_strand_id
1 'polypeptide(L)'
;QEGKHDIEGSATLFYMVHCGNALYNNLLWRNWSLGALPKLVIIGNSFRGIEERLLPRILRRDYSYIAKVLKVTEEVALPAHPQYLDTFNDTSIHWFPLEKLQELSPEVWD
;
A
#
# COMPACT_ATOMS: atom_id res chain seq x y z
N GLN A 1 6.92 -18.78 4.07
CA GLN A 1 5.65 -18.13 3.70
C GLN A 1 5.97 -16.67 3.38
N GLU A 2 5.77 -16.21 2.15
CA GLU A 2 6.20 -14.86 1.69
C GLU A 2 5.26 -13.71 2.11
N GLY A 3 4.46 -13.90 3.18
CA GLY A 3 3.51 -12.90 3.67
C GLY A 3 2.34 -12.60 2.72
N LYS A 4 2.06 -13.48 1.77
CA LYS A 4 1.01 -13.31 0.76
C LYS A 4 -0.34 -13.76 1.33
N HIS A 5 -1.12 -12.80 1.82
CA HIS A 5 -2.49 -13.02 2.28
C HIS A 5 -3.49 -12.47 1.26
N ASP A 6 -4.47 -13.30 0.89
CA ASP A 6 -5.61 -12.92 0.06
C ASP A 6 -6.76 -12.49 0.98
N ILE A 7 -7.61 -11.57 0.52
CA ILE A 7 -8.77 -11.09 1.30
C ILE A 7 -9.96 -12.06 1.30
N GLU A 8 -9.89 -13.14 0.50
CA GLU A 8 -10.92 -14.18 0.36
C GLU A 8 -12.33 -13.61 0.06
N GLY A 9 -12.37 -12.47 -0.63
CA GLY A 9 -13.61 -11.76 -1.02
C GLY A 9 -14.24 -10.88 0.07
N SER A 10 -13.68 -10.86 1.28
CA SER A 10 -14.17 -10.09 2.44
C SER A 10 -13.39 -8.80 2.66
N ALA A 11 -14.03 -7.79 3.26
CA ALA A 11 -13.34 -6.55 3.65
C ALA A 11 -12.32 -6.85 4.75
N THR A 12 -11.04 -6.55 4.49
CA THR A 12 -9.92 -6.97 5.34
C THR A 12 -8.99 -5.82 5.68
N LEU A 13 -8.66 -5.70 6.96
CA LEU A 13 -7.67 -4.77 7.50
C LEU A 13 -6.33 -5.49 7.71
N PHE A 14 -5.27 -4.97 7.09
CA PHE A 14 -3.90 -5.42 7.28
C PHE A 14 -3.15 -4.45 8.19
N TYR A 15 -2.74 -4.92 9.37
CA TYR A 15 -1.87 -4.17 10.28
C TYR A 15 -0.41 -4.57 10.03
N MET A 16 0.35 -3.69 9.39
CA MET A 16 1.68 -3.96 8.81
C MET A 16 2.74 -2.96 9.26
N VAL A 17 2.54 -2.33 10.41
CA VAL A 17 3.47 -1.33 10.95
C VAL A 17 4.90 -1.89 11.04
N HIS A 18 5.88 -1.12 10.53
CA HIS A 18 7.29 -1.52 10.43
C HIS A 18 7.60 -2.76 9.55
N CYS A 19 6.64 -3.26 8.78
CA CYS A 19 6.92 -4.25 7.76
C CYS A 19 7.85 -3.68 6.68
N GLY A 20 8.69 -4.54 6.07
CA GLY A 20 9.51 -4.15 4.94
C GLY A 20 8.68 -3.88 3.68
N ASN A 21 9.14 -2.98 2.81
CA ASN A 21 8.45 -2.57 1.57
C ASN A 21 8.02 -3.75 0.68
N ALA A 22 8.81 -4.83 0.65
CA ALA A 22 8.50 -6.05 -0.10
C ALA A 22 7.16 -6.68 0.33
N LEU A 23 6.79 -6.60 1.62
CA LEU A 23 5.54 -7.19 2.11
C LEU A 23 4.32 -6.42 1.61
N TYR A 24 4.37 -5.08 1.58
CA TYR A 24 3.30 -4.27 0.98
C TYR A 24 3.16 -4.58 -0.51
N ASN A 25 4.28 -4.65 -1.23
CA ASN A 25 4.27 -4.97 -2.66
C ASN A 25 3.67 -6.35 -2.92
N ASN A 26 4.02 -7.35 -2.11
CA ASN A 26 3.48 -8.70 -2.21
C ASN A 26 1.98 -8.77 -1.86
N LEU A 27 1.53 -8.00 -0.86
CA LEU A 27 0.13 -7.90 -0.49
C LEU A 27 -0.70 -7.31 -1.63
N LEU A 28 -0.23 -6.20 -2.21
CA LEU A 28 -0.86 -5.57 -3.36
C LEU A 28 -0.89 -6.51 -4.56
N TRP A 29 0.24 -7.16 -4.88
CA TRP A 29 0.33 -8.15 -5.95
C TRP A 29 -0.69 -9.28 -5.79
N ARG A 30 -0.80 -9.82 -4.57
CA ARG A 30 -1.70 -10.94 -4.29
C ARG A 30 -3.17 -10.56 -4.48
N ASN A 31 -3.52 -9.31 -4.22
CA ASN A 31 -4.88 -8.78 -4.27
C ASN A 31 -5.10 -7.87 -5.49
N TRP A 32 -4.30 -7.99 -6.54
CA TRP A 32 -4.28 -7.08 -7.69
C TRP A 32 -5.51 -7.21 -8.60
N SER A 33 -6.64 -6.67 -8.15
CA SER A 33 -7.86 -6.61 -8.96
C SER A 33 -8.79 -5.49 -8.51
N LEU A 34 -9.66 -5.05 -9.42
CA LEU A 34 -10.75 -4.11 -9.13
C LEU A 34 -11.79 -4.67 -8.14
N GLY A 35 -11.84 -6.00 -7.94
CA GLY A 35 -12.74 -6.64 -6.97
C GLY A 35 -12.17 -6.74 -5.56
N ALA A 36 -10.84 -6.71 -5.42
CA ALA A 36 -10.15 -6.96 -4.16
C ALA A 36 -9.57 -5.69 -3.52
N LEU A 37 -8.85 -4.85 -4.28
CA LEU A 37 -8.22 -3.64 -3.73
C LEU A 37 -9.20 -2.70 -3.01
N PRO A 38 -10.44 -2.46 -3.49
CA PRO A 38 -11.40 -1.62 -2.75
C PRO A 38 -11.82 -2.16 -1.39
N LYS A 39 -11.62 -3.46 -1.14
CA LYS A 39 -11.97 -4.15 0.11
C LYS A 39 -10.77 -4.26 1.07
N LEU A 40 -9.62 -3.74 0.66
CA LEU A 40 -8.36 -3.86 1.38
C LEU A 40 -8.04 -2.52 2.06
N VAL A 41 -7.81 -2.55 3.37
CA VAL A 41 -7.31 -1.40 4.15
C VAL A 41 -5.97 -1.78 4.77
N ILE A 42 -4.99 -0.88 4.71
CA ILE A 42 -3.66 -1.09 5.29
C ILE A 42 -3.42 -0.05 6.37
N ILE A 43 -2.99 -0.47 7.56
CA ILE A 43 -2.34 0.40 8.54
C ILE A 43 -0.86 0.05 8.54
N GLY A 44 -0.01 0.95 8.06
CA GLY A 44 1.41 0.67 7.89
C GLY A 44 2.22 1.91 7.53
N ASN A 45 3.43 1.72 7.02
CA ASN A 45 4.32 2.78 6.63
C ASN A 45 3.79 3.51 5.41
N SER A 46 3.91 4.84 5.41
CA SER A 46 3.45 5.73 4.37
C SER A 46 3.95 5.34 2.98
N PHE A 47 3.02 5.14 2.02
CA PHE A 47 3.39 4.89 0.64
C PHE A 47 4.07 6.10 0.00
N ARG A 48 3.60 7.32 0.31
CA ARG A 48 4.32 8.56 -0.07
C ARG A 48 5.70 8.63 0.56
N GLY A 49 5.82 8.29 1.85
CA GLY A 49 7.11 8.21 2.53
C GLY A 49 8.06 7.19 1.90
N ILE A 50 7.55 6.05 1.42
CA ILE A 50 8.32 5.06 0.67
C ILE A 50 8.79 5.64 -0.67
N GLU A 51 7.93 6.36 -1.40
CA GLU A 51 8.28 7.03 -2.65
C GLU A 51 9.39 8.07 -2.45
N GLU A 52 9.30 8.89 -1.40
CA GLU A 52 10.29 9.93 -1.09
C GLU A 52 11.66 9.36 -0.72
N ARG A 53 11.70 8.20 -0.04
CA ARG A 53 12.94 7.58 0.43
C ARG A 53 13.66 6.74 -0.64
N LEU A 54 12.94 6.25 -1.64
CA LEU A 54 13.50 5.35 -2.66
C LEU A 54 13.78 6.09 -3.96
N LEU A 55 14.87 5.69 -4.64
CA LEU A 55 15.10 6.14 -6.01
C LEU A 55 13.95 5.65 -6.91
N PRO A 56 13.41 6.49 -7.82
CA PRO A 56 12.28 6.10 -8.69
C PRO A 56 12.54 4.83 -9.51
N ARG A 57 13.80 4.58 -9.89
CA ARG A 57 14.20 3.35 -10.60
C ARG A 57 14.09 2.10 -9.72
N ILE A 58 14.46 2.21 -8.44
CA ILE A 58 14.37 1.11 -7.46
C ILE A 58 12.89 0.85 -7.15
N LEU A 59 12.12 1.90 -6.87
CA LEU A 59 10.70 1.79 -6.59
C LEU A 59 9.94 1.08 -7.72
N ARG A 60 10.15 1.49 -8.98
CA ARG A 60 9.48 0.87 -10.14
C ARG A 60 9.94 -0.55 -10.42
N ARG A 61 11.22 -0.88 -10.16
CA ARG A 61 11.79 -2.21 -10.43
C ARG A 61 11.42 -3.23 -9.36
N ASP A 62 11.60 -2.86 -8.09
CA ASP A 62 11.53 -3.78 -6.96
C ASP A 62 10.18 -3.75 -6.24
N TYR A 63 9.45 -2.63 -6.35
CA TYR A 63 8.16 -2.40 -5.68
C TYR A 63 7.10 -1.87 -6.65
N SER A 64 7.02 -2.52 -7.82
CA SER A 64 6.18 -2.08 -8.95
C SER A 64 4.70 -1.91 -8.59
N TYR A 65 4.15 -2.71 -7.67
CA TYR A 65 2.75 -2.61 -7.27
C TYR A 65 2.49 -1.42 -6.35
N ILE A 66 3.43 -1.10 -5.45
CA ILE A 66 3.38 0.17 -4.69
C ILE A 66 3.43 1.33 -5.69
N ALA A 67 4.37 1.30 -6.63
CA ALA A 67 4.53 2.34 -7.64
C ALA A 67 3.25 2.56 -8.49
N LYS A 68 2.55 1.48 -8.84
CA LYS A 68 1.30 1.51 -9.62
C LYS A 68 0.15 2.15 -8.84
N VAL A 69 0.03 1.89 -7.52
CA VAL A 69 -1.10 2.42 -6.72
C VAL A 69 -0.88 3.82 -6.16
N LEU A 70 0.34 4.35 -6.15
CA LEU A 70 0.65 5.65 -5.51
C LEU A 70 -0.31 6.79 -5.88
N LYS A 71 -0.74 6.88 -7.13
CA LYS A 71 -1.63 7.94 -7.61
C LYS A 71 -3.10 7.75 -7.20
N VAL A 72 -3.50 6.51 -6.95
CA VAL A 72 -4.90 6.12 -6.71
C VAL A 72 -5.15 5.69 -5.26
N THR A 73 -4.09 5.57 -4.48
CA THR A 73 -4.16 5.33 -3.04
C THR A 73 -4.62 6.60 -2.35
N GLU A 74 -5.64 6.47 -1.51
CA GLU A 74 -5.91 7.46 -0.49
C GLU A 74 -5.15 7.10 0.77
N GLU A 75 -4.52 8.10 1.35
CA GLU A 75 -3.60 7.93 2.47
C GLU A 75 -3.82 9.04 3.50
N VAL A 76 -3.98 8.64 4.76
CA VAL A 76 -4.06 9.56 5.90
C VAL A 76 -3.08 9.13 6.97
N ALA A 77 -2.16 10.03 7.33
CA ALA A 77 -1.22 9.83 8.41
C ALA A 77 -1.94 9.69 9.76
N LEU A 78 -1.51 8.72 10.56
CA LEU A 78 -1.94 8.64 11.96
C LEU A 78 -1.22 9.72 12.79
N PRO A 79 -1.83 10.20 13.88
CA PRO A 79 -1.18 11.14 14.78
C PRO A 79 0.12 10.56 15.32
N ALA A 80 1.21 11.31 15.18
CA ALA A 80 2.47 10.94 15.81
C ALA A 80 2.34 10.96 17.33
N HIS A 81 2.98 10.01 18.01
CA HIS A 81 3.02 10.02 19.46
C HIS A 81 3.96 11.13 19.95
N PRO A 82 3.53 12.01 20.87
CA PRO A 82 4.31 13.19 21.28
C PRO A 82 5.66 12.86 21.94
N GLN A 83 5.82 11.65 22.48
CA GLN A 83 7.06 11.20 23.13
C GLN A 83 7.95 10.34 22.23
N TYR A 84 7.42 9.75 21.16
CA TYR A 84 8.14 8.80 20.30
C TYR A 84 8.13 9.32 18.88
N LEU A 85 8.89 10.40 18.65
CA LEU A 85 8.95 11.10 17.36
C LEU A 85 9.69 10.30 16.27
N ASP A 86 10.48 9.30 16.67
CA ASP A 86 11.31 8.50 15.77
C ASP A 86 10.71 7.10 15.51
N THR A 87 9.67 6.71 16.26
CA THR A 87 9.03 5.39 16.16
C THR A 87 7.56 5.58 15.79
N PHE A 88 7.08 4.88 14.76
CA PHE A 88 5.72 5.01 14.23
C PHE A 88 5.39 6.38 13.59
N ASN A 89 6.40 7.20 13.33
CA ASN A 89 6.23 8.56 12.80
C ASN A 89 5.81 8.62 11.33
N ASP A 90 5.88 7.50 10.62
CA ASP A 90 5.44 7.35 9.24
C ASP A 90 4.25 6.40 9.09
N THR A 91 3.49 6.14 10.17
CA THR A 91 2.33 5.25 10.10
C THR A 91 1.12 5.97 9.51
N SER A 92 0.47 5.36 8.52
CA SER A 92 -0.72 5.87 7.86
C SER A 92 -1.73 4.76 7.57
N ILE A 93 -2.97 5.19 7.34
CA ILE A 93 -4.06 4.35 6.84
C ILE A 93 -4.12 4.52 5.33
N HIS A 94 -4.11 3.40 4.60
CA HIS A 94 -4.27 3.36 3.15
C HIS A 94 -5.57 2.65 2.77
N TRP A 95 -6.26 3.20 1.77
CA TRP A 95 -7.35 2.52 1.08
C TRP A 95 -7.36 2.90 -0.41
N PHE A 96 -8.09 2.13 -1.20
CA PHE A 96 -8.04 2.22 -2.67
C PHE A 96 -9.46 2.42 -3.22
N PRO A 97 -9.92 3.68 -3.38
CA PRO A 97 -11.26 3.95 -3.92
C PRO A 97 -11.42 3.33 -5.31
N LEU A 98 -12.55 2.65 -5.54
CA LEU A 98 -12.81 1.97 -6.81
C LEU A 98 -12.81 2.96 -7.98
N GLU A 99 -13.33 4.16 -7.76
CA GLU A 99 -13.44 5.22 -8.77
C GLU A 99 -12.04 5.61 -9.27
N LYS A 100 -11.08 5.77 -8.35
CA LYS A 100 -9.69 6.08 -8.70
C LYS A 100 -8.98 4.91 -9.37
N LEU A 101 -9.25 3.67 -8.92
CA LEU A 101 -8.67 2.49 -9.54
C LEU A 101 -9.12 2.32 -10.99
N GLN A 102 -10.36 2.71 -11.31
CA GLN A 102 -10.89 2.71 -12.68
C GLN A 102 -10.25 3.77 -13.59
N GLU A 103 -9.58 4.77 -13.04
CA GLU A 103 -8.81 5.77 -13.81
C GLU A 103 -7.45 5.23 -14.29
N LEU A 104 -6.98 4.08 -13.78
CA LEU A 104 -5.74 3.45 -14.24
C LEU A 104 -5.90 2.87 -15.66
N SER A 105 -4.80 2.88 -16.43
CA SER A 105 -4.75 2.20 -17.73
C SER A 105 -5.13 0.72 -17.55
N PRO A 106 -5.99 0.15 -18.43
CA PRO A 106 -6.32 -1.28 -18.39
C PRO A 106 -5.09 -2.20 -18.35
N GLU A 107 -4.01 -1.81 -19.04
CA GLU A 107 -2.73 -2.53 -19.13
C GLU A 107 -2.05 -2.74 -17.77
N VAL A 108 -2.45 -1.98 -16.74
CA VAL A 108 -1.90 -2.09 -15.39
C VAL A 108 -2.41 -3.35 -14.68
N TRP A 109 -3.56 -3.87 -15.12
CA TRP A 109 -4.27 -5.03 -14.56
C TRP A 109 -3.96 -6.36 -15.28
N ASP A 110 -3.36 -6.29 -16.47
CA ASP A 110 -2.81 -7.44 -17.20
C ASP A 110 -1.49 -7.95 -16.57
#